data_AF-A0A3D2SIG6-F1
#
_entry.id   AF-A0A3D2SIG6-F1
#
_cell.length_a   1.000
_cell.length_b   1.000
_cell.length_c   1.000
_cell.angle_alpha   90.00
_cell.angle_beta   90.00
_cell.angle_gamma   90.00
#
_symmetry.space_group_name_H-M   'P 1'
#
loop_
_entity.id
_entity.type
_entity.pdbx_description
1 polymer ?
#
loop_
_entity_poly.entity_id
_entity_poly.type
_entity_poly.pdbx_seq_one_letter_code
_entity_poly.pdbx_strand_id
1 'polypeptide(L)'
;MHDTSVTDSFDATKPNNAANETLEDYTLRYAPHSFRRWSPKVVAITALGGIAYLADFSIGASIGMTYGTTNAIYSILFAAIIIFITGIPLAYYAARYNIDLDLITRGAGFGYFGSVITSIIFASFTFIFFALEGSIMAQGL
;
A
#
# COMPACT_ATOMS: atom_id res chain seq x y z
N MET A 1 23.99 -5.25 67.74
CA MET A 1 22.74 -4.83 67.08
C MET A 1 23.15 -3.81 66.02
N HIS A 2 23.38 -4.13 64.74
CA HIS A 2 22.43 -4.72 63.76
C HIS A 2 21.08 -3.98 63.86
N ASP A 3 20.57 -3.25 62.88
CA ASP A 3 20.56 -3.41 61.41
C ASP A 3 20.33 -2.03 60.75
N THR A 4 21.07 -1.66 59.70
CA THR A 4 20.65 -1.75 58.27
C THR A 4 19.23 -1.26 57.96
N SER A 5 19.02 0.06 57.88
CA SER A 5 17.95 0.62 57.03
C SER A 5 18.52 0.96 55.66
N VAL A 6 18.74 -0.10 54.88
CA VAL A 6 18.87 -0.02 53.42
C VAL A 6 17.59 0.64 52.92
N THR A 7 17.68 1.93 52.58
CA THR A 7 16.73 2.51 51.64
C THR A 7 17.16 1.98 50.29
N ASP A 8 16.48 0.92 49.84
CA ASP A 8 16.53 0.49 48.45
C ASP A 8 16.05 1.67 47.60
N SER A 9 17.02 2.49 47.19
CA SER A 9 16.89 3.31 46.01
C SER A 9 16.77 2.34 44.85
N PHE A 10 15.53 1.93 44.56
CA PHE A 10 15.15 1.41 43.27
C PHE A 10 15.33 2.53 42.24
N ASP A 11 16.58 2.84 41.93
CA ASP A 11 16.96 3.53 40.71
C ASP A 11 16.82 2.54 39.57
N ALA A 12 15.56 2.24 39.25
CA ALA A 12 15.18 1.68 37.97
C ALA A 12 15.00 2.86 37.00
N THR A 13 16.06 3.62 36.75
CA THR A 13 16.23 4.31 35.47
C THR A 13 16.48 3.25 34.39
N LYS A 14 15.43 2.45 34.10
CA LYS A 14 15.28 1.92 32.75
C LYS A 14 14.88 3.11 31.89
N PRO A 15 15.66 3.52 30.89
CA PRO A 15 15.13 4.39 29.86
C PRO A 15 13.93 3.68 29.27
N ASN A 16 12.75 4.30 29.39
CA ASN A 16 11.52 3.87 28.73
C ASN A 16 11.73 3.98 27.21
N ASN A 17 12.40 2.99 26.61
CA ASN A 17 12.54 2.86 25.15
C ASN A 17 11.18 2.67 24.46
N ALA A 18 10.12 2.34 25.20
CA ALA A 18 8.75 2.24 24.69
C ALA A 18 8.15 3.59 24.23
N ALA A 19 8.70 4.73 24.66
CA ALA A 19 8.22 6.04 24.22
C ALA A 19 8.78 6.43 22.83
N ASN A 20 9.95 5.90 22.44
CA ASN A 20 10.55 6.21 21.15
C ASN A 20 10.00 5.33 20.00
N GLU A 21 9.44 4.15 20.28
CA GLU A 21 8.73 3.34 19.25
C GLU A 21 7.40 3.97 18.79
N THR A 22 6.79 4.86 19.58
CA THR A 22 5.57 5.58 19.19
C THR A 22 5.79 6.70 18.17
N LEU A 23 7.05 7.01 17.82
CA LEU A 23 7.42 8.02 16.83
C LEU A 23 7.62 7.46 15.41
N GLU A 24 7.68 6.14 15.23
CA GLU A 24 7.93 5.51 13.93
C GLU A 24 6.73 4.76 13.35
N ASP A 25 5.56 4.86 13.97
CA ASP A 25 4.33 4.25 13.44
C ASP A 25 3.72 5.11 12.32
N TYR A 26 4.41 5.14 11.18
CA TYR A 26 3.93 5.77 9.94
C TYR A 26 2.87 4.93 9.22
N THR A 27 2.61 3.71 9.70
CA THR A 27 1.52 2.85 9.20
C THR A 27 0.15 3.39 9.64
N LEU A 28 0.10 4.19 10.72
CA LEU A 28 -1.13 4.74 11.29
C LEU A 28 -1.16 6.28 11.40
N ARG A 29 -0.09 7.00 11.02
CA ARG A 29 0.02 8.47 11.10
C ARG A 29 0.53 9.11 9.81
N TYR A 30 0.21 10.40 9.64
CA TYR A 30 0.70 11.30 8.58
C TYR A 30 2.19 11.13 8.31
N ALA A 31 2.57 10.92 7.04
CA ALA A 31 3.99 10.84 6.67
C ALA A 31 4.63 12.24 6.69
N PRO A 32 5.59 12.53 7.59
CA PRO A 32 6.20 13.85 7.71
C PRO A 32 7.07 14.18 6.49
N HIS A 33 6.99 15.42 6.02
CA HIS A 33 7.72 15.93 4.85
C HIS A 33 9.24 15.70 4.90
N SER A 34 9.82 15.61 6.10
CA SER A 34 11.26 15.39 6.33
C SER A 34 11.78 14.03 5.79
N PHE A 35 10.90 13.04 5.60
CA PHE A 35 11.27 11.70 5.14
C PHE A 35 11.13 11.49 3.62
N ARG A 36 10.73 12.51 2.85
CA ARG A 36 10.57 12.40 1.38
C ARG A 36 11.93 12.48 0.67
N ARG A 37 12.68 11.38 0.72
CA ARG A 37 14.04 11.26 0.14
C ARG A 37 14.03 10.98 -1.37
N TRP A 38 12.94 10.45 -1.90
CA TRP A 38 12.84 10.00 -3.29
C TRP A 38 12.13 11.04 -4.17
N SER A 39 12.72 11.33 -5.34
CA SER A 39 12.10 12.21 -6.34
C SER A 39 10.77 11.61 -6.84
N PRO A 40 9.74 12.43 -7.13
CA PRO A 40 8.47 11.95 -7.67
C PRO A 40 8.61 11.06 -8.91
N LYS A 41 9.64 11.31 -9.74
CA LYS A 41 9.93 10.48 -10.92
C LYS A 41 10.33 9.06 -10.55
N VAL A 42 11.15 8.89 -9.52
CA VAL A 42 11.60 7.57 -9.06
C VAL A 42 10.41 6.81 -8.46
N VAL A 43 9.61 7.48 -7.63
CA VAL A 43 8.38 6.89 -7.06
C VAL A 43 7.42 6.45 -8.18
N ALA A 44 7.23 7.28 -9.22
CA ALA A 44 6.37 6.93 -10.35
C ALA A 44 6.89 5.72 -11.12
N ILE A 45 8.20 5.66 -11.42
CA ILE A 45 8.80 4.52 -12.14
C ILE A 45 8.71 3.24 -11.30
N THR A 46 8.98 3.31 -10.00
CA THR A 46 8.85 2.15 -9.10
C THR A 46 7.40 1.67 -9.01
N ALA A 47 6.43 2.59 -8.92
CA ALA A 47 5.02 2.23 -8.92
C ALA A 47 4.60 1.58 -10.25
N LEU A 48 5.03 2.14 -11.39
CA LEU A 48 4.78 1.57 -12.73
C LEU A 48 5.42 0.19 -12.90
N GLY A 49 6.62 -0.02 -12.38
CA GLY A 49 7.27 -1.33 -12.38
C GLY A 49 6.57 -2.34 -11.48
N GLY A 50 6.06 -1.89 -10.33
CA GLY A 50 5.34 -2.75 -9.37
C GLY A 50 3.99 -3.25 -9.88
N ILE A 51 3.33 -2.53 -10.79
CA ILE A 51 2.06 -2.93 -11.41
C ILE A 51 2.23 -3.69 -12.74
N ALA A 52 3.46 -3.96 -13.17
CA ALA A 52 3.72 -4.68 -14.43
C ALA A 52 3.68 -6.20 -14.19
N TYR A 53 2.50 -6.80 -14.35
CA TYR A 53 2.28 -8.23 -14.14
C TYR A 53 2.13 -8.99 -15.47
N LEU A 54 2.68 -10.21 -15.59
CA LEU A 54 2.49 -11.08 -16.75
C LEU A 54 1.04 -11.53 -16.90
N ALA A 55 0.32 -11.65 -15.79
CA ALA A 55 -1.10 -11.95 -15.77
C ALA A 55 -1.92 -10.94 -16.60
N ASP A 56 -1.60 -9.64 -16.52
CA ASP A 56 -2.31 -8.59 -17.26
C ASP A 56 -2.08 -8.72 -18.77
N PHE A 57 -0.86 -9.07 -19.19
CA PHE A 57 -0.55 -9.36 -20.59
C PHE A 57 -1.35 -10.57 -21.10
N SER A 58 -1.46 -11.62 -20.29
CA SER A 58 -2.23 -12.82 -20.63
C SER A 58 -3.73 -12.52 -20.79
N ILE A 59 -4.31 -11.75 -19.87
CA ILE A 59 -5.71 -11.32 -19.93
C ILE A 59 -5.94 -10.43 -21.16
N GLY A 60 -5.07 -9.45 -21.40
CA GLY A 60 -5.14 -8.57 -22.57
C GLY A 60 -5.08 -9.32 -23.89
N ALA A 61 -4.17 -10.30 -24.00
CA ALA A 61 -4.05 -11.16 -25.18
C ALA A 61 -5.32 -11.99 -25.40
N SER A 62 -5.90 -12.57 -24.34
CA SER A 62 -7.14 -13.35 -24.40
C SER A 62 -8.33 -12.52 -24.93
N ILE A 63 -8.46 -11.27 -24.49
CA ILE A 63 -9.50 -10.34 -25.00
C ILE A 63 -9.29 -10.07 -26.50
N GLY A 64 -8.04 -9.85 -26.91
CA GLY A 64 -7.67 -9.63 -28.32
C GLY A 64 -8.01 -10.83 -29.21
N MET A 65 -7.73 -12.05 -28.74
CA MET A 65 -8.03 -13.29 -29.48
C MET A 65 -9.53 -13.57 -29.58
N THR A 66 -10.30 -13.25 -28.54
CA THR A 66 -11.73 -13.59 -28.47
C THR A 66 -12.61 -12.57 -29.20
N TYR A 67 -12.31 -11.28 -29.09
CA TYR A 67 -13.18 -10.20 -29.57
C TYR A 67 -12.59 -9.41 -30.75
N GLY A 68 -11.38 -9.75 -31.18
CA GLY A 68 -10.62 -9.05 -32.20
C GLY A 68 -9.87 -7.84 -31.67
N THR A 69 -8.75 -7.51 -32.31
CA THR A 69 -7.80 -6.48 -31.87
C THR A 69 -8.43 -5.10 -31.72
N THR A 70 -9.26 -4.67 -32.68
CA THR A 70 -9.88 -3.34 -32.67
C THR A 70 -10.81 -3.15 -31.46
N ASN A 71 -11.67 -4.13 -31.19
CA ASN A 71 -12.60 -4.07 -30.06
C ASN A 71 -11.86 -4.18 -28.72
N ALA A 72 -10.79 -4.98 -28.68
CA ALA A 72 -9.94 -5.11 -27.49
C ALA A 72 -9.25 -3.77 -27.15
N ILE A 73 -8.68 -3.08 -28.14
CA ILE A 73 -8.03 -1.76 -27.92
C ILE A 73 -9.03 -0.75 -27.35
N TYR A 74 -10.23 -0.64 -27.94
CA TYR A 74 -11.24 0.29 -27.42
C TYR A 74 -11.70 -0.06 -26.01
N SER A 75 -11.87 -1.35 -25.71
CA SER A 75 -12.26 -1.81 -24.37
C SER A 75 -11.19 -1.51 -23.33
N ILE A 76 -9.91 -1.78 -23.66
CA ILE A 76 -8.77 -1.50 -22.78
C ILE A 76 -8.63 0.01 -22.56
N LEU A 77 -8.75 0.82 -23.61
CA LEU A 77 -8.67 2.27 -23.50
C LEU A 77 -9.81 2.83 -22.64
N PHE A 78 -11.02 2.31 -22.81
CA PHE A 78 -12.17 2.69 -22.01
C PHE A 78 -11.98 2.35 -20.53
N ALA A 79 -11.51 1.14 -20.23
CA ALA A 79 -11.17 0.73 -18.86
C ALA A 79 -10.06 1.62 -18.28
N ALA A 80 -9.01 1.93 -19.05
CA ALA A 80 -7.95 2.83 -18.64
C ALA A 80 -8.48 4.21 -18.27
N ILE A 81 -9.38 4.80 -19.09
CA ILE A 81 -10.01 6.09 -18.80
C ILE A 81 -10.75 6.05 -17.45
N ILE A 82 -11.53 5.00 -17.19
CA ILE A 82 -12.25 4.85 -15.91
C ILE A 82 -11.26 4.78 -14.74
N ILE A 83 -10.18 4.00 -14.87
CA ILE A 83 -9.14 3.87 -13.85
C ILE A 83 -8.47 5.23 -13.59
N PHE A 84 -8.15 6.01 -14.62
CA PHE A 84 -7.54 7.34 -14.44
C PHE A 84 -8.53 8.34 -13.81
N ILE A 85 -9.79 8.36 -14.25
CA ILE A 85 -10.82 9.26 -13.70
C ILE A 85 -11.02 8.99 -12.21
N THR A 86 -11.00 7.73 -11.80
CA THR A 86 -11.19 7.36 -10.39
C THR A 86 -9.89 7.45 -9.58
N GLY A 87 -8.76 7.05 -10.16
CA GLY A 87 -7.46 7.00 -9.48
C GLY A 87 -6.78 8.35 -9.29
N ILE A 88 -6.93 9.30 -10.23
CA ILE A 88 -6.31 10.63 -10.12
C ILE A 88 -6.81 11.39 -8.87
N PRO A 89 -8.13 11.47 -8.59
CA PRO A 89 -8.62 12.08 -7.35
C PRO A 89 -8.01 11.42 -6.11
N LEU A 90 -8.02 10.09 -6.03
CA LEU A 90 -7.48 9.35 -4.88
C LEU A 90 -5.98 9.65 -4.68
N ALA A 91 -5.19 9.60 -5.76
CA ALA A 91 -3.77 9.91 -5.72
C ALA A 91 -3.50 11.38 -5.33
N TYR A 92 -4.34 12.31 -5.79
CA TYR A 92 -4.24 13.71 -5.41
C TYR A 92 -4.49 13.92 -3.91
N TYR A 93 -5.53 13.31 -3.35
CA TYR A 93 -5.80 13.38 -1.91
C TYR A 93 -4.70 12.70 -1.09
N ALA A 94 -4.23 11.53 -1.50
CA ALA A 94 -3.12 10.84 -0.84
C ALA A 94 -1.85 11.69 -0.81
N ALA A 95 -1.48 12.31 -1.95
CA ALA A 95 -0.27 13.12 -2.06
C ALA A 95 -0.38 14.50 -1.38
N ARG A 96 -1.57 15.11 -1.39
CA ARG A 96 -1.80 16.43 -0.76
C ARG A 96 -1.80 16.34 0.76
N TYR A 97 -2.43 15.29 1.30
CA TYR A 97 -2.59 15.10 2.74
C TYR A 97 -1.58 14.11 3.33
N ASN A 98 -0.67 13.54 2.54
CA ASN A 98 0.35 12.55 2.96
C ASN A 98 -0.25 11.42 3.81
N ILE A 99 -1.34 10.85 3.31
CA ILE A 99 -2.10 9.77 3.95
C ILE A 99 -2.28 8.58 3.00
N ASP A 100 -2.33 7.38 3.58
CA ASP A 100 -2.62 6.15 2.85
C ASP A 100 -4.12 5.96 2.58
N LEU A 101 -4.44 5.05 1.65
CA LEU A 101 -5.81 4.79 1.22
C LEU A 101 -6.74 4.38 2.37
N ASP A 102 -6.20 3.68 3.36
CA ASP A 102 -6.95 3.23 4.55
C ASP A 102 -7.38 4.41 5.45
N LEU A 103 -6.57 5.47 5.49
CA LEU A 103 -6.94 6.70 6.18
C LEU A 103 -7.89 7.54 5.33
N ILE A 104 -7.77 7.49 4.00
CA ILE A 104 -8.73 8.14 3.07
C ILE A 104 -10.11 7.52 3.24
N THR A 105 -10.22 6.20 3.27
CA THR A 105 -11.53 5.51 3.42
C THR A 105 -12.13 5.73 4.81
N ARG A 106 -11.27 5.79 5.84
CA ARG A 106 -11.68 6.20 7.19
C ARG A 106 -12.22 7.63 7.23
N GLY A 107 -11.51 8.56 6.58
CA GLY A 107 -11.88 9.98 6.49
C GLY A 107 -13.08 10.27 5.56
N ALA A 108 -13.38 9.36 4.63
CA ALA A 108 -14.49 9.46 3.69
C ALA A 108 -15.86 9.04 4.29
N GLY A 109 -15.91 8.68 5.58
CA GLY A 109 -17.15 8.35 6.28
C GLY A 109 -17.40 6.85 6.52
N PHE A 110 -16.51 5.96 6.05
CA PHE A 110 -16.63 4.52 6.30
C PHE A 110 -16.00 4.05 7.62
N GLY A 111 -15.32 4.96 8.35
CA GLY A 111 -14.74 4.69 9.66
C GLY A 111 -13.69 3.58 9.65
N TYR A 112 -13.49 2.92 10.79
CA TYR A 112 -12.49 1.85 10.94
C TYR A 112 -12.83 0.61 10.09
N PHE A 113 -14.12 0.33 9.90
CA PHE A 113 -14.58 -0.83 9.13
C PHE A 113 -14.22 -0.71 7.65
N GLY A 114 -14.44 0.46 7.05
CA GLY A 114 -14.04 0.72 5.66
C GLY A 114 -12.54 0.59 5.45
N SER A 115 -11.74 1.13 6.38
CA SER A 115 -10.28 1.01 6.38
C SER A 115 -9.84 -0.46 6.40
N VAL A 116 -10.41 -1.30 7.26
CA VAL A 116 -10.07 -2.73 7.31
C VAL A 116 -10.47 -3.46 6.04
N ILE A 117 -11.65 -3.17 5.49
CA ILE A 117 -12.10 -3.79 4.24
C ILE A 117 -11.16 -3.43 3.09
N THR A 118 -10.76 -2.17 2.98
CA THR A 118 -9.85 -1.76 1.89
C THR A 118 -8.50 -2.43 2.01
N SER A 119 -7.93 -2.52 3.21
CA SER A 119 -6.67 -3.26 3.41
C SER A 119 -6.81 -4.74 3.04
N ILE A 120 -7.92 -5.40 3.41
CA ILE A 120 -8.16 -6.81 3.08
C ILE A 120 -8.27 -6.99 1.55
N ILE A 121 -9.00 -6.12 0.86
CA ILE A 121 -9.12 -6.16 -0.61
C ILE A 121 -7.73 -6.07 -1.25
N PHE A 122 -6.87 -5.13 -0.82
CA PHE A 122 -5.51 -5.00 -1.35
C PHE A 122 -4.63 -6.21 -1.03
N ALA A 123 -4.71 -6.74 0.19
CA ALA A 123 -3.97 -7.93 0.58
C ALA A 123 -4.39 -9.14 -0.28
N SER A 124 -5.68 -9.38 -0.44
CA SER A 124 -6.21 -10.46 -1.29
C SER A 124 -5.81 -10.29 -2.75
N PHE A 125 -5.91 -9.09 -3.30
CA PHE A 125 -5.45 -8.77 -4.66
C PHE A 125 -3.97 -9.14 -4.83
N THR A 126 -3.12 -8.73 -3.88
CA THR A 126 -1.68 -9.02 -3.92
C THR A 126 -1.41 -10.53 -3.90
N PHE A 127 -2.14 -11.30 -3.09
CA PHE A 127 -2.02 -12.77 -3.07
C PHE A 127 -2.46 -13.42 -4.38
N ILE A 128 -3.55 -12.93 -5.00
CA ILE A 128 -4.02 -13.45 -6.29
C ILE A 128 -2.96 -13.25 -7.37
N PHE A 129 -2.41 -12.03 -7.49
CA PHE A 129 -1.37 -11.75 -8.47
C PHE A 129 -0.09 -12.50 -8.18
N PHE A 130 0.33 -12.60 -6.92
CA PHE A 130 1.48 -13.43 -6.54
C PHE A 130 1.30 -14.90 -6.96
N ALA A 131 0.11 -15.47 -6.72
CA ALA A 131 -0.19 -16.84 -7.11
C ALA A 131 -0.24 -17.02 -8.64
N LEU A 132 -0.84 -16.06 -9.37
CA LEU A 132 -0.91 -16.08 -10.83
C LEU A 132 0.48 -15.97 -11.47
N GLU A 133 1.28 -14.99 -11.06
CA GLU A 133 2.67 -14.84 -11.52
C GLU A 133 3.48 -16.11 -11.20
N GLY A 134 3.32 -16.67 -9.99
CA GLY A 134 3.90 -17.95 -9.61
C GLY A 134 3.52 -19.10 -10.54
N SER A 135 2.24 -19.20 -10.89
CA SER A 135 1.73 -20.25 -11.78
C SER A 135 2.23 -20.11 -13.23
N ILE A 136 2.40 -18.87 -13.71
CA ILE A 136 2.94 -18.59 -15.05
C ILE A 136 4.43 -18.92 -15.09
N MET A 137 5.20 -18.52 -14.07
CA MET A 137 6.62 -18.87 -13.96
C MET A 137 6.84 -20.38 -13.91
N ALA A 138 5.97 -21.11 -13.21
CA ALA A 138 6.02 -22.58 -13.15
C ALA A 138 5.75 -23.27 -14.49
N GLN A 139 4.94 -22.66 -15.37
CA GLN A 139 4.70 -23.16 -16.73
C GLN A 139 5.86 -22.85 -17.69
N GLY A 140 6.73 -21.91 -17.33
CA GLY A 140 7.90 -21.52 -18.12
C GLY A 140 9.18 -22.33 -17.83
N LEU A 141 9.14 -23.27 -16.87
CA LEU A 141 10.22 -24.18 -16.51
C LEU A 141 10.05 -25.54 -17.20
#